data_AF-A0A183J586-F1
#
_entry.id   AF-A0A183J586-F1
#
_cell.length_a   1.000
_cell.length_b   1.000
_cell.length_c   1.000
_cell.angle_alpha   90.00
_cell.angle_beta   90.00
_cell.angle_gamma   90.00
#
_symmetry.space_group_name_H-M   'P 1'
#
loop_
_entity.id
_entity.type
_entity.pdbx_description
1 polymer ?
#
loop_
_entity_poly.entity_id
_entity_poly.type
_entity_poly.pdbx_seq_one_letter_code
_entity_poly.pdbx_strand_id
1 'polypeptide(L)'
;MPFYVKARDRMLKWLDDYAEQKISLATKAISEFVSAKLKGICKHPTVLTYSSSSTVEACLYAAANQGIDFDVVVVDSQPQGFEMAKNLIEKGFKCDYVLIGGIMHVLREVSIVILRADGILANGSVIAPFGSSQVALVASKHNIPVLVLCQTYKFCEKVLTSPLEASWTDCEVMPAEFVTGVVTEIRMLPCSAVPAVLRISQPT
;
A
#
# COMPACT_ATOMS: atom_id res chain seq x y z
N MET A 1 5.94 -41.87 -15.92
CA MET A 1 5.08 -40.86 -15.26
C MET A 1 3.93 -40.47 -16.18
N PRO A 2 2.68 -40.55 -15.71
CA PRO A 2 1.50 -40.21 -16.50
C PRO A 2 1.39 -38.69 -16.78
N PHE A 3 0.73 -38.34 -17.89
CA PHE A 3 0.65 -36.97 -18.43
C PHE A 3 0.10 -35.94 -17.43
N TYR A 4 -0.89 -36.32 -16.61
CA TYR A 4 -1.49 -35.43 -15.62
C TYR A 4 -0.50 -34.98 -14.52
N VAL A 5 0.47 -35.83 -14.15
CA VAL A 5 1.49 -35.49 -13.14
C VAL A 5 2.42 -34.42 -13.70
N LYS A 6 2.87 -34.58 -14.96
CA LYS A 6 3.70 -33.59 -15.64
C LYS A 6 2.99 -32.23 -15.78
N ALA A 7 1.70 -32.24 -16.12
CA ALA A 7 0.91 -31.02 -16.23
C ALA A 7 0.74 -30.32 -14.87
N ARG A 8 0.44 -31.09 -13.81
CA ARG A 8 0.34 -30.58 -12.44
C ARG A 8 1.66 -29.95 -12.00
N ASP A 9 2.78 -30.66 -12.15
CA ASP A 9 4.08 -30.19 -11.68
C ASP A 9 4.54 -28.92 -12.44
N ARG A 10 4.20 -28.83 -13.74
CA ARG A 10 4.44 -27.61 -14.52
C ARG A 10 3.62 -26.42 -14.00
N MET A 11 2.36 -26.66 -13.63
CA MET A 11 1.48 -25.61 -13.12
C MET A 11 1.90 -25.15 -11.72
N LEU A 12 2.30 -26.08 -10.85
CA LEU A 12 2.87 -25.76 -9.53
C LEU A 12 4.12 -24.89 -9.67
N LYS A 13 5.06 -25.29 -10.54
CA LYS A 13 6.25 -24.49 -10.80
C LYS A 13 5.90 -23.09 -11.31
N TRP A 14 4.93 -22.97 -12.21
CA TRP A 14 4.50 -21.68 -12.71
C TRP A 14 3.87 -20.81 -11.60
N LEU A 15 3.09 -21.40 -10.69
CA LEU A 15 2.51 -20.69 -9.54
C LEU A 15 3.61 -20.19 -8.59
N ASP A 16 4.61 -21.01 -8.31
CA ASP A 16 5.75 -20.64 -7.46
C ASP A 16 6.57 -19.51 -8.11
N ASP A 17 6.88 -19.63 -9.40
CA ASP A 17 7.59 -18.60 -10.17
C ASP A 17 6.78 -17.30 -10.20
N TYR A 18 5.45 -17.38 -10.35
CA TYR A 18 4.55 -16.22 -10.35
C TYR A 18 4.52 -15.54 -8.98
N ALA A 19 4.39 -16.31 -7.90
CA ALA A 19 4.37 -15.79 -6.54
C ALA A 19 5.69 -15.08 -6.20
N GLU A 20 6.83 -15.68 -6.53
CA GLU A 20 8.13 -15.07 -6.26
C GLU A 20 8.33 -13.78 -7.06
N GLN A 21 8.00 -13.78 -8.35
CA GLN A 21 8.20 -12.61 -9.20
C GLN A 21 7.21 -11.48 -8.93
N LYS A 22 5.92 -11.79 -8.83
CA LYS A 22 4.85 -10.78 -8.74
C LYS A 22 4.52 -10.35 -7.31
N ILE A 23 4.91 -11.13 -6.30
CA ILE A 23 4.61 -10.82 -4.89
C ILE A 23 5.90 -10.53 -4.12
N SER A 24 6.82 -11.49 -4.04
CA SER A 24 8.04 -11.36 -3.20
C SER A 24 8.98 -10.27 -3.73
N LEU A 25 9.44 -10.40 -4.98
CA LEU A 25 10.36 -9.44 -5.60
C LEU A 25 9.72 -8.06 -5.77
N ALA A 26 8.43 -8.02 -6.12
CA ALA A 26 7.69 -6.78 -6.22
C ALA A 26 7.65 -6.02 -4.88
N THR A 27 7.41 -6.73 -3.77
CA THR A 27 7.39 -6.13 -2.43
C THR A 27 8.78 -5.61 -2.03
N LYS A 28 9.86 -6.31 -2.40
CA LYS A 28 11.24 -5.84 -2.19
C LYS A 28 11.54 -4.55 -2.97
N ALA A 29 11.14 -4.48 -4.25
CA ALA A 29 11.33 -3.28 -5.04
C ALA A 29 10.54 -2.07 -4.50
N ILE A 30 9.30 -2.30 -4.04
CA ILE A 30 8.49 -1.27 -3.37
C ILE A 30 9.17 -0.81 -2.07
N SER A 31 9.71 -1.72 -1.27
CA SER A 31 10.34 -1.38 0.00
C SER A 31 11.62 -0.57 -0.16
N GLU A 32 12.42 -0.86 -1.19
CA GLU A 32 13.58 -0.05 -1.57
C GLU A 32 13.16 1.38 -1.95
N PHE A 33 12.10 1.54 -2.73
CA PHE A 33 11.57 2.85 -3.10
C PHE A 33 11.06 3.64 -1.89
N VAL A 34 10.29 3.01 -1.01
CA VAL A 34 9.78 3.64 0.21
C VAL A 34 10.95 4.08 1.10
N SER A 35 11.97 3.23 1.27
CA SER A 35 13.15 3.55 2.05
C SER A 35 13.92 4.76 1.48
N ALA A 36 14.09 4.81 0.16
CA ALA A 36 14.70 5.96 -0.52
C ALA A 36 13.88 7.24 -0.33
N LYS A 37 12.54 7.13 -0.38
CA LYS A 37 11.63 8.26 -0.14
C LYS A 37 11.73 8.78 1.28
N LEU A 38 11.73 7.90 2.29
CA LEU A 38 11.82 8.28 3.71
C LEU A 38 13.13 9.02 4.02
N LYS A 39 14.26 8.56 3.46
CA LYS A 39 15.57 9.25 3.59
C LYS A 39 15.56 10.69 3.06
N GLY A 40 14.73 10.97 2.05
CA GLY A 40 14.71 12.26 1.36
C GLY A 40 13.79 13.32 1.98
N ILE A 41 12.97 12.98 2.98
CA ILE A 41 11.96 13.91 3.53
C ILE A 41 12.57 14.84 4.58
N CYS A 42 13.03 14.27 5.70
CA CYS A 42 13.60 15.00 6.82
C CYS A 42 14.48 14.07 7.66
N LYS A 43 15.14 14.60 8.69
CA LYS A 43 16.04 13.82 9.56
C LYS A 43 15.31 12.72 10.34
N HIS A 44 14.06 12.95 10.73
CA HIS A 44 13.22 12.03 11.51
C HIS A 44 11.75 12.16 11.07
N PRO A 45 11.33 11.48 9.99
CA PRO A 45 9.95 11.56 9.52
C PRO A 45 9.00 10.75 10.41
N THR A 46 7.76 11.22 10.51
CA THR A 46 6.66 10.43 11.08
C THR A 46 5.80 9.88 9.96
N VAL A 47 5.67 8.56 9.89
CA VAL A 47 4.92 7.81 8.88
C VAL A 47 3.56 7.41 9.43
N LEU A 48 2.49 7.87 8.80
CA LEU A 48 1.14 7.44 9.13
C LEU A 48 0.71 6.30 8.19
N THR A 49 0.16 5.25 8.77
CA THR A 49 -0.47 4.13 8.06
C THR A 49 -1.91 3.92 8.56
N TYR A 50 -2.70 3.19 7.79
CA TYR A 50 -4.07 2.85 8.14
C TYR A 50 -4.30 1.34 8.10
N SER A 51 -4.97 0.79 9.12
CA SER A 51 -5.27 -0.64 9.28
C SER A 51 -4.00 -1.52 9.28
N SER A 52 -4.13 -2.82 9.01
CA SER A 52 -3.01 -3.77 8.89
C SER A 52 -2.66 -4.07 7.43
N SER A 53 -1.36 -4.06 7.13
CA SER A 53 -0.84 -4.41 5.81
C SER A 53 0.54 -5.03 5.88
N SER A 54 0.66 -6.27 5.42
CA SER A 54 1.94 -6.97 5.30
C SER A 54 2.92 -6.26 4.36
N THR A 55 2.44 -5.63 3.29
CA THR A 55 3.28 -4.87 2.35
C THR A 55 3.83 -3.60 3.01
N VAL A 56 3.00 -2.85 3.75
CA VAL A 56 3.46 -1.66 4.48
C VAL A 56 4.43 -2.06 5.57
N GLU A 57 4.10 -3.06 6.39
CA GLU A 57 4.99 -3.60 7.43
C GLU A 57 6.36 -4.00 6.87
N ALA A 58 6.38 -4.76 5.77
CA ALA A 58 7.63 -5.15 5.10
C ALA A 58 8.45 -3.94 4.63
N CYS A 59 7.79 -2.87 4.17
CA CYS A 59 8.47 -1.63 3.79
C CYS A 59 9.06 -0.89 4.98
N LEU A 60 8.33 -0.81 6.11
CA LEU A 60 8.81 -0.19 7.34
C LEU A 60 10.01 -0.98 7.91
N TYR A 61 9.94 -2.31 7.90
CA TYR A 61 11.07 -3.15 8.33
C TYR A 61 12.31 -2.97 7.44
N ALA A 62 12.12 -2.92 6.12
CA ALA A 62 13.24 -2.67 5.20
C ALA A 62 13.87 -1.30 5.44
N ALA A 63 13.05 -0.27 5.68
CA ALA A 63 13.51 1.08 5.99
C ALA A 63 14.33 1.14 7.28
N ALA A 64 13.86 0.48 8.35
CA ALA A 64 14.59 0.40 9.62
C ALA A 64 15.91 -0.37 9.49
N ASN A 65 15.91 -1.48 8.72
CA ASN A 65 17.14 -2.24 8.46
C ASN A 65 18.19 -1.43 7.69
N GLN A 66 17.79 -0.38 6.96
CA GLN A 66 18.70 0.55 6.32
C GLN A 66 19.20 1.67 7.26
N GLY A 67 18.84 1.62 8.54
CA GLY A 67 19.25 2.60 9.55
C GLY A 67 18.51 3.94 9.45
N ILE A 68 17.30 3.96 8.88
CA ILE A 68 16.46 5.16 8.84
C ILE A 68 15.74 5.27 10.19
N ASP A 69 15.89 6.41 10.86
CA ASP A 69 15.17 6.73 12.09
C ASP A 69 13.83 7.41 11.74
N PHE A 70 12.72 6.86 12.21
CA PHE A 70 11.37 7.36 11.94
C PHE A 70 10.34 6.86 12.96
N ASP A 71 9.30 7.65 13.19
CA ASP A 71 8.16 7.27 14.04
C ASP A 71 7.02 6.74 13.17
N VAL A 72 6.22 5.82 13.72
CA VAL A 72 5.06 5.25 13.02
C VAL A 72 3.77 5.58 13.77
N VAL A 73 2.75 6.02 13.04
CA VAL A 73 1.40 6.21 13.55
C VAL A 73 0.49 5.25 12.82
N VAL A 74 -0.13 4.33 13.56
CA VAL A 74 -1.15 3.41 13.03
C VAL A 74 -2.51 4.00 13.34
N VAL A 75 -3.24 4.41 12.30
CA VAL A 75 -4.63 4.84 12.40
C VAL A 75 -5.57 3.68 12.09
N ASP A 76 -6.66 3.57 12.84
CA ASP A 76 -7.61 2.48 12.64
C ASP A 76 -9.06 2.90 12.88
N SER A 77 -10.02 2.27 12.20
CA SER A 77 -11.46 2.48 12.47
C SER A 77 -12.08 1.33 13.25
N GLN A 78 -11.64 0.11 12.98
CA GLN A 78 -11.98 -1.13 13.66
C GLN A 78 -10.67 -1.82 14.00
N PRO A 79 -10.55 -2.60 15.09
CA PRO A 79 -9.27 -3.13 15.58
C PRO A 79 -8.66 -4.20 14.67
N GLN A 80 -8.19 -3.80 13.48
CA GLN A 80 -7.52 -4.63 12.48
C GLN A 80 -6.03 -4.29 12.40
N GLY A 81 -5.69 -3.01 12.53
CA GLY A 81 -4.33 -2.45 12.65
C GLY A 81 -3.68 -2.63 14.01
N PHE A 82 -4.42 -3.08 15.03
CA PHE A 82 -3.84 -3.37 16.36
C PHE A 82 -2.72 -4.42 16.29
N GLU A 83 -2.88 -5.47 15.47
CA GLU A 83 -1.86 -6.49 15.29
C GLU A 83 -0.59 -5.92 14.64
N MET A 84 -0.75 -5.03 13.66
CA MET A 84 0.37 -4.33 13.02
C MET A 84 1.12 -3.46 14.03
N ALA A 85 0.41 -2.68 14.85
CA ALA A 85 1.01 -1.86 15.89
C ALA A 85 1.79 -2.72 16.90
N LYS A 86 1.21 -3.85 17.33
CA LYS A 86 1.88 -4.81 18.21
C LYS A 86 3.17 -5.36 17.57
N ASN A 87 3.12 -5.82 16.32
CA ASN A 87 4.28 -6.34 15.59
C ASN A 87 5.41 -5.30 15.45
N LEU A 88 5.05 -4.03 15.23
CA LEU A 88 6.00 -2.93 15.18
C LEU A 88 6.65 -2.67 16.55
N ILE A 89 5.86 -2.63 17.62
CA ILE A 89 6.39 -2.41 18.98
C ILE A 89 7.32 -3.55 19.41
N GLU A 90 6.96 -4.81 19.12
CA GLU A 90 7.80 -5.99 19.42
C GLU A 90 9.17 -5.93 18.73
N LYS A 91 9.25 -5.22 17.60
CA LYS A 91 10.49 -5.00 16.84
C LYS A 91 11.23 -3.72 17.20
N GLY A 92 10.76 -2.99 18.21
CA GLY A 92 11.43 -1.80 18.75
C GLY A 92 11.09 -0.49 18.05
N PHE A 93 10.03 -0.44 17.24
CA PHE A 93 9.58 0.81 16.64
C PHE A 93 8.85 1.68 17.65
N LYS A 94 9.03 3.00 17.57
CA LYS A 94 8.16 3.96 18.25
C LYS A 94 6.86 4.07 17.46
N CYS A 95 5.81 3.42 17.96
CA CYS A 95 4.52 3.30 17.30
C CYS A 95 3.40 3.88 18.17
N ASP A 96 2.69 4.88 17.66
CA ASP A 96 1.45 5.39 18.26
C ASP A 96 0.24 4.79 17.56
N TYR A 97 -0.74 4.33 18.34
CA TYR A 97 -2.00 3.78 17.83
C TYR A 97 -3.15 4.74 18.12
N VAL A 98 -3.85 5.18 17.08
CA VAL A 98 -4.92 6.18 17.18
C VAL A 98 -6.14 5.75 16.37
N LEU A 99 -7.33 5.99 16.90
CA LEU A 99 -8.55 5.74 16.14
C LEU A 99 -8.79 6.85 15.10
N ILE A 100 -9.53 6.54 14.05
CA ILE A 100 -9.81 7.48 12.94
C ILE A 100 -10.41 8.82 13.41
N GLY A 101 -11.18 8.81 14.51
CA GLY A 101 -11.71 10.04 15.13
C GLY A 101 -10.64 10.98 15.71
N GLY A 102 -9.46 10.46 16.05
CA GLY A 102 -8.32 11.21 16.57
C GLY A 102 -7.32 11.69 15.52
N ILE A 103 -7.55 11.41 14.22
CA ILE A 103 -6.60 11.68 13.14
C ILE A 103 -6.13 13.14 13.09
N MET A 104 -7.04 14.09 13.36
CA MET A 104 -6.75 15.53 13.40
C MET A 104 -5.64 15.92 14.38
N HIS A 105 -5.55 15.20 15.50
CA HIS A 105 -4.54 15.49 16.51
C HIS A 105 -3.16 15.10 16.00
N VAL A 106 -3.07 13.91 15.39
CA VAL A 106 -1.79 13.30 15.01
C VAL A 106 -1.23 13.86 13.72
N LEU A 107 -2.08 14.28 12.78
CA LEU A 107 -1.64 14.78 11.47
C LEU A 107 -0.67 15.96 11.52
N ARG A 108 -0.63 16.72 12.62
CA ARG A 108 0.31 17.83 12.78
C ARG A 108 1.77 17.36 12.82
N GLU A 109 2.01 16.13 13.24
CA GLU A 109 3.33 15.55 13.42
C GLU A 109 3.71 14.66 12.23
N VAL A 110 2.72 14.25 11.42
CA VAL A 110 2.89 13.33 10.29
C VAL A 110 3.57 14.03 9.12
N SER A 111 4.65 13.44 8.63
CA SER A 111 5.39 13.93 7.47
C SER A 111 4.92 13.29 6.17
N ILE A 112 4.44 12.04 6.23
CA ILE A 112 3.99 11.27 5.06
C ILE A 112 2.95 10.25 5.46
N VAL A 113 1.96 10.05 4.59
CA VAL A 113 0.96 8.99 4.73
C VAL A 113 1.28 7.87 3.74
N ILE A 114 1.33 6.64 4.22
CA ILE A 114 1.51 5.44 3.41
C ILE A 114 0.30 4.53 3.61
N LEU A 115 -0.43 4.27 2.53
CA LEU A 115 -1.62 3.43 2.53
C LEU A 115 -1.42 2.17 1.69
N ARG A 116 -2.13 1.10 2.04
CA ARG A 116 -2.26 -0.09 1.20
C ARG A 116 -3.31 0.13 0.12
N ALA A 117 -3.08 -0.43 -1.07
CA ALA A 117 -4.13 -0.70 -2.04
C ALA A 117 -4.36 -2.20 -2.26
N ASP A 118 -5.64 -2.55 -2.39
CA ASP A 118 -6.10 -3.87 -2.79
C ASP A 118 -6.33 -3.95 -4.30
N GLY A 119 -6.48 -2.80 -4.95
CA GLY A 119 -6.48 -2.68 -6.40
C GLY A 119 -6.47 -1.23 -6.85
N ILE A 120 -6.12 -1.01 -8.11
CA ILE A 120 -6.24 0.32 -8.72
C ILE A 120 -7.02 0.19 -10.03
N LEU A 121 -8.02 1.03 -10.17
CA LEU A 121 -8.98 1.03 -11.27
C LEU A 121 -8.42 1.79 -12.48
N ALA A 122 -9.00 1.59 -13.65
CA ALA A 122 -8.54 2.24 -14.88
C ALA A 122 -8.75 3.77 -14.88
N ASN A 123 -9.65 4.30 -14.05
CA ASN A 123 -9.79 5.74 -13.83
C ASN A 123 -8.77 6.31 -12.82
N GLY A 124 -7.89 5.46 -12.26
CA GLY A 124 -6.92 5.82 -11.23
C GLY A 124 -7.46 5.78 -9.81
N SER A 125 -8.76 5.51 -9.61
CA SER A 125 -9.31 5.34 -8.27
C SER A 125 -8.72 4.11 -7.59
N VAL A 126 -8.52 4.20 -6.29
CA VAL A 126 -7.84 3.18 -5.49
C VAL A 126 -8.86 2.40 -4.69
N ILE A 127 -8.80 1.08 -4.74
CA ILE A 127 -9.55 0.19 -3.85
C ILE A 127 -8.71 -0.02 -2.60
N ALA A 128 -9.23 0.36 -1.45
CA ALA A 128 -8.53 0.29 -0.16
C ALA A 128 -9.50 -0.11 0.97
N PRO A 129 -9.00 -0.52 2.14
CA PRO A 129 -9.85 -0.80 3.30
C PRO A 129 -10.73 0.39 3.67
N PHE A 130 -11.95 0.11 4.14
CA PHE A 130 -12.91 1.14 4.52
C PHE A 130 -12.33 2.12 5.56
N GLY A 131 -12.42 3.43 5.30
CA GLY A 131 -11.87 4.52 6.12
C GLY A 131 -10.53 5.08 5.61
N SER A 132 -9.86 4.40 4.67
CA SER A 132 -8.65 4.91 4.01
C SER A 132 -8.90 6.21 3.26
N SER A 133 -10.08 6.36 2.65
CA SER A 133 -10.49 7.57 1.93
C SER A 133 -10.54 8.79 2.83
N GLN A 134 -11.02 8.63 4.07
CA GLN A 134 -11.08 9.70 5.07
C GLN A 134 -9.67 10.13 5.48
N VAL A 135 -8.79 9.16 5.74
CA VAL A 135 -7.38 9.43 6.07
C VAL A 135 -6.70 10.21 4.94
N ALA A 136 -6.85 9.74 3.70
CA ALA A 136 -6.25 10.35 2.52
C ALA A 136 -6.80 11.76 2.24
N LEU A 137 -8.13 11.93 2.28
CA LEU A 137 -8.79 13.22 2.08
C LEU A 137 -8.26 14.26 3.08
N VAL A 138 -8.20 13.86 4.34
CA VAL A 138 -7.79 14.72 5.42
C VAL A 138 -6.31 15.09 5.28
N ALA A 139 -5.44 14.12 4.99
CA ALA A 139 -4.02 14.36 4.79
C ALA A 139 -3.75 15.26 3.57
N SER A 140 -4.45 15.02 2.47
CA SER A 140 -4.40 15.83 1.25
C SER A 140 -4.77 17.29 1.54
N LYS A 141 -5.84 17.54 2.32
CA LYS A 141 -6.20 18.90 2.76
C LYS A 141 -5.14 19.59 3.62
N HIS A 142 -4.31 18.83 4.33
CA HIS A 142 -3.20 19.36 5.13
C HIS A 142 -1.88 19.42 4.36
N ASN A 143 -1.90 19.21 3.03
CA ASN A 143 -0.73 19.17 2.15
C ASN A 143 0.30 18.09 2.54
N ILE A 144 -0.15 17.01 3.19
CA ILE A 144 0.68 15.86 3.51
C ILE A 144 0.62 14.86 2.34
N PRO A 145 1.77 14.42 1.79
CA PRO A 145 1.77 13.50 0.67
C PRO A 145 1.18 12.14 1.07
N VAL A 146 0.24 11.65 0.27
CA VAL A 146 -0.41 10.34 0.42
C VAL A 146 0.16 9.41 -0.65
N LEU A 147 0.95 8.43 -0.22
CA LEU A 147 1.48 7.38 -1.08
C LEU A 147 0.69 6.09 -0.90
N VAL A 148 0.31 5.48 -2.01
CA VAL A 148 -0.38 4.21 -2.02
C VAL A 148 0.56 3.12 -2.52
N LEU A 149 0.75 2.07 -1.72
CA LEU A 149 1.55 0.92 -2.11
C LEU A 149 0.67 -0.10 -2.83
N CYS A 150 1.04 -0.44 -4.06
CA CYS A 150 0.31 -1.43 -4.86
C CYS A 150 1.25 -2.17 -5.79
N GLN A 151 1.16 -3.50 -5.81
CA GLN A 151 1.82 -4.31 -6.82
C GLN A 151 1.07 -4.23 -8.16
N THR A 152 1.78 -4.27 -9.29
CA THR A 152 1.13 -4.11 -10.61
C THR A 152 0.09 -5.18 -10.92
N TYR A 153 0.22 -6.39 -10.36
CA TYR A 153 -0.73 -7.48 -10.60
C TYR A 153 -2.13 -7.20 -10.03
N LYS A 154 -2.28 -6.24 -9.12
CA LYS A 154 -3.57 -5.82 -8.54
C LYS A 154 -4.29 -4.74 -9.36
N PHE A 155 -3.71 -4.32 -10.49
CA PHE A 155 -4.34 -3.34 -11.35
C PHE A 155 -5.56 -3.95 -12.05
N CYS A 156 -6.61 -3.15 -12.17
CA CYS A 156 -7.91 -3.56 -12.66
C CYS A 156 -8.35 -2.66 -13.82
N GLU A 157 -8.81 -3.25 -14.92
CA GLU A 157 -9.39 -2.51 -16.05
C GLU A 157 -10.78 -1.94 -15.75
N LYS A 158 -11.42 -2.42 -14.68
CA LYS A 158 -12.72 -1.93 -14.24
C LYS A 158 -12.63 -0.46 -13.85
N VAL A 159 -13.76 0.22 -14.00
CA VAL A 159 -13.97 1.60 -13.56
C VAL A 159 -15.14 1.59 -12.59
N LEU A 160 -14.88 2.00 -11.35
CA LEU A 160 -15.91 2.25 -10.35
C LEU A 160 -15.83 3.72 -9.97
N THR A 161 -16.99 4.34 -9.81
CA THR A 161 -17.15 5.77 -9.53
C THR A 161 -17.71 6.02 -8.14
N SER A 162 -18.56 5.13 -7.64
CA SER A 162 -19.11 5.26 -6.30
C SER A 162 -18.24 4.54 -5.27
N PRO A 163 -18.00 5.13 -4.09
CA PRO A 163 -17.32 4.47 -2.98
C PRO A 163 -17.94 3.13 -2.57
N LEU A 164 -19.26 2.97 -2.77
CA LEU A 164 -20.04 1.78 -2.38
C LEU A 164 -20.29 0.80 -3.54
N GLU A 165 -19.83 1.10 -4.76
CA GLU A 165 -19.98 0.19 -5.90
C GLU A 165 -19.09 -1.06 -5.78
N ALA A 166 -18.05 -0.99 -4.95
CA ALA A 166 -17.27 -2.17 -4.59
C ALA A 166 -18.14 -3.07 -3.68
N SER A 167 -18.80 -4.08 -4.25
CA SER A 167 -19.63 -5.03 -3.50
C SER A 167 -18.84 -6.00 -2.61
N TRP A 168 -17.56 -5.71 -2.33
CA TRP A 168 -16.70 -6.51 -1.47
C TRP A 168 -16.77 -5.92 -0.07
N THR A 169 -17.08 -6.75 0.92
CA THR A 169 -17.65 -6.34 2.22
C THR A 169 -16.78 -5.42 3.09
N ASP A 170 -15.51 -5.18 2.76
CA ASP A 170 -14.57 -4.45 3.63
C ASP A 170 -13.69 -3.41 2.91
N CYS A 171 -14.00 -3.08 1.65
CA CYS A 171 -13.24 -2.10 0.87
C CYS A 171 -14.11 -0.95 0.35
N GLU A 172 -13.47 0.18 0.06
CA GLU A 172 -14.08 1.34 -0.55
C GLU A 172 -13.28 1.80 -1.77
N VAL A 173 -13.94 2.60 -2.62
CA VAL A 173 -13.27 3.28 -3.73
C VAL A 173 -12.83 4.67 -3.28
N MET A 174 -11.53 4.87 -3.16
CA MET A 174 -10.89 6.14 -2.87
C MET A 174 -10.59 6.91 -4.17
N PRO A 175 -11.07 8.16 -4.32
CA PRO A 175 -10.74 9.01 -5.45
C PRO A 175 -9.23 9.25 -5.60
N ALA A 176 -8.77 9.25 -6.85
CA ALA A 176 -7.35 9.46 -7.19
C ALA A 176 -6.82 10.84 -6.76
N GLU A 177 -7.69 11.84 -6.61
CA GLU A 177 -7.35 13.21 -6.21
C GLU A 177 -6.78 13.33 -4.79
N PHE A 178 -7.06 12.36 -3.91
CA PHE A 178 -6.50 12.33 -2.56
C PHE A 178 -5.12 11.67 -2.51
N VAL A 179 -4.69 11.05 -3.62
CA VAL A 179 -3.47 10.27 -3.71
C VAL A 179 -2.41 11.07 -4.45
N THR A 180 -1.26 11.27 -3.81
CA THR A 180 -0.11 11.95 -4.43
C THR A 180 0.57 11.06 -5.45
N GLY A 181 0.64 9.75 -5.20
CA GLY A 181 1.12 8.79 -6.19
C GLY A 181 1.07 7.35 -5.71
N VAL A 182 1.19 6.44 -6.68
CA VAL A 182 1.19 5.00 -6.49
C VAL A 182 2.61 4.50 -6.58
N VAL A 183 3.08 3.81 -5.54
CA VAL A 183 4.37 3.13 -5.54
C VAL A 183 4.15 1.69 -5.98
N THR A 184 4.82 1.32 -7.07
CA THR A 184 4.83 -0.03 -7.65
C THR A 184 6.26 -0.56 -7.69
N GLU A 185 6.42 -1.84 -8.05
CA GLU A 185 7.73 -2.46 -8.26
C GLU A 185 8.53 -1.87 -9.44
N ILE A 186 7.88 -1.12 -10.34
CA ILE A 186 8.56 -0.49 -11.48
C ILE A 186 9.09 0.89 -11.07
N ARG A 187 8.21 1.73 -10.51
CA ARG A 187 8.50 3.08 -10.03
C ARG A 187 7.28 3.68 -9.32
N MET A 188 7.44 4.89 -8.79
CA MET A 188 6.31 5.76 -8.46
C MET A 188 5.65 6.27 -9.74
N LEU A 189 4.33 6.14 -9.79
CA LEU A 189 3.48 6.51 -10.91
C LEU A 189 2.34 7.40 -10.42
N PRO A 190 1.88 8.37 -11.22
CA PRO A 190 0.59 9.00 -10.95
C PRO A 190 -0.54 7.98 -11.18
N CYS A 191 -1.66 8.13 -10.47
CA CYS A 191 -2.82 7.25 -10.61
C CYS A 191 -3.35 7.17 -12.06
N SER A 192 -3.19 8.25 -12.85
CA SER A 192 -3.58 8.30 -14.26
C SER A 192 -2.72 7.44 -15.20
N ALA A 193 -1.54 6.98 -14.76
CA ALA A 193 -0.66 6.14 -15.57
C ALA A 193 -1.01 4.64 -15.50
N VAL A 194 -1.95 4.25 -14.64
CA VAL A 194 -2.32 2.83 -14.42
C VAL A 194 -2.80 2.14 -15.70
N PRO A 195 -3.68 2.72 -16.55
CA PRO A 195 -4.07 2.10 -17.81
C PRO A 195 -2.90 1.86 -18.77
N ALA A 196 -1.87 2.73 -18.73
CA ALA A 196 -0.69 2.55 -19.58
C ALA A 196 0.13 1.33 -19.14
N VAL A 197 0.25 1.10 -17.83
CA VAL A 197 0.92 -0.10 -17.29
C VAL A 197 0.14 -1.37 -17.62
N LEU A 198 -1.19 -1.34 -17.49
CA LEU A 198 -2.06 -2.47 -17.85
C LEU A 198 -1.86 -2.91 -19.30
N ARG A 199 -1.82 -1.96 -20.24
CA ARG A 199 -1.58 -2.23 -21.67
C ARG A 199 -0.23 -2.88 -21.97
N ILE A 200 0.80 -2.57 -21.18
CA ILE A 200 2.13 -3.17 -21.36
C ILE A 200 2.16 -4.58 -20.75
N SER A 201 1.41 -4.80 -19.66
CA SER A 201 1.41 -6.06 -18.92
C SER A 201 0.58 -7.17 -19.58
N GLN A 202 -0.40 -6.82 -20.42
CA GLN A 202 -1.20 -7.77 -21.20
C GLN A 202 -0.76 -7.72 -22.67
N PRO A 203 0.20 -8.58 -23.10
CA PRO A 203 0.45 -8.74 -24.52
C PRO A 203 -0.79 -9.33 -25.18
N THR A 204 -1.32 -8.61 -26.17
CA THR A 204 -2.39 -9.05 -27.10
C THR A 204 -2.04 -10.35 -27.80
#